data_AF-X0W121-F1
#
_entry.id   AF-X0W121-F1
#
_cell.length_a   1.000
_cell.length_b   1.000
_cell.length_c   1.000
_cell.angle_alpha   90.00
_cell.angle_beta   90.00
_cell.angle_gamma   90.00
#
_symmetry.space_group_name_H-M   'P 1'
#
loop_
_entity.id
_entity.type
_entity.pdbx_description
1 polymer ?
#
loop_
_entity_poly.entity_id
_entity_poly.type
_entity_poly.pdbx_seq_one_letter_code
_entity_poly.pdbx_strand_id
1 'polypeptide(L)'
;VMAHEISHILNRDILFAMMMGIMVGLVVLMCDMFRYSLIFGGGRRRRSSRGGSGAEIVFLVVGLFLAILAPLFARILQLAVSRQREYLADASAVKLTRYPEGLASALKKISGDKEVLEAANRATQHLYIVNPIKSFEKRAQSMFSTHPPIGERIKRLRAM
;
A
#
# COMPACT_ATOMS: atom_id res chain seq x y z
N VAL A 1 16.43 -15.81 -2.12
CA VAL A 1 16.21 -14.65 -3.03
C VAL A 1 15.56 -15.10 -4.32
N MET A 2 16.17 -15.92 -5.17
CA MET A 2 15.49 -16.40 -6.41
C MET A 2 14.14 -17.07 -6.17
N ALA A 3 14.02 -17.94 -5.15
CA ALA A 3 12.73 -18.55 -4.79
C ALA A 3 11.68 -17.54 -4.29
N HIS A 4 12.11 -16.40 -3.73
CA HIS A 4 11.23 -15.29 -3.34
C HIS A 4 10.67 -14.58 -4.57
N GLU A 5 11.54 -14.25 -5.53
CA GLU A 5 11.12 -13.64 -6.80
C GLU A 5 10.19 -14.57 -7.61
N ILE A 6 10.51 -15.87 -7.66
CA ILE A 6 9.62 -16.88 -8.28
C ILE A 6 8.28 -16.95 -7.54
N SER A 7 8.28 -16.78 -6.21
CA SER A 7 7.03 -16.77 -5.43
C SER A 7 6.15 -15.58 -5.80
N HIS A 8 6.68 -14.39 -6.06
CA HIS A 8 5.89 -13.26 -6.54
C HIS A 8 5.16 -13.57 -7.86
N ILE A 9 5.82 -14.29 -8.78
CA ILE A 9 5.22 -14.74 -10.04
C ILE A 9 4.14 -15.78 -9.76
N LEU A 10 4.44 -16.78 -8.93
CA LEU A 10 3.51 -17.86 -8.58
C LEU A 10 2.24 -17.34 -7.89
N ASN A 11 2.40 -16.35 -7.01
CA ASN A 11 1.33 -15.70 -6.25
C ASN A 11 0.56 -14.65 -7.09
N ARG A 12 1.02 -14.38 -8.32
CA ARG A 12 0.44 -13.41 -9.27
C ARG A 12 0.36 -12.00 -8.69
N ASP A 13 1.43 -11.55 -8.05
CA ASP A 13 1.42 -10.29 -7.31
C ASP A 13 1.25 -9.07 -8.22
N ILE A 14 1.76 -9.11 -9.45
CA ILE A 14 1.54 -8.05 -10.46
C ILE A 14 0.06 -7.93 -10.82
N LEU A 15 -0.61 -9.07 -11.09
CA LEU A 15 -2.04 -9.09 -11.40
C LEU A 15 -2.86 -8.50 -10.24
N PHE A 16 -2.52 -8.91 -9.02
CA PHE A 16 -3.19 -8.42 -7.83
C PHE A 16 -2.96 -6.92 -7.60
N ALA A 17 -1.73 -6.44 -7.79
CA ALA A 17 -1.41 -5.01 -7.68
C ALA A 17 -2.18 -4.18 -8.73
N MET A 18 -2.31 -4.67 -9.96
CA MET A 18 -3.13 -4.03 -10.99
C MET A 18 -4.61 -3.98 -10.60
N MET A 19 -5.19 -5.11 -10.15
CA MET A 19 -6.58 -5.16 -9.70
C MET A 19 -6.85 -4.21 -8.53
N MET A 20 -5.95 -4.18 -7.55
CA MET A 20 -6.03 -3.25 -6.42
C MET A 20 -5.92 -1.79 -6.89
N GLY A 21 -5.01 -1.49 -7.81
CA GLY A 21 -4.87 -0.15 -8.39
C GLY A 21 -6.14 0.31 -9.08
N ILE A 22 -6.78 -0.57 -9.87
CA ILE A 22 -8.07 -0.28 -10.52
C ILE A 22 -9.17 -0.05 -9.48
N MET A 23 -9.26 -0.89 -8.45
CA MET A 23 -10.27 -0.77 -7.40
C MET A 23 -10.13 0.53 -6.61
N VAL A 24 -8.90 0.87 -6.19
CA VAL A 24 -8.62 2.14 -5.49
C VAL A 24 -8.90 3.32 -6.42
N GLY A 25 -8.51 3.24 -7.69
CA GLY A 25 -8.80 4.26 -8.70
C GLY A 25 -10.30 4.49 -8.88
N LEU A 26 -11.09 3.41 -8.96
CA LEU A 26 -12.56 3.49 -9.07
C LEU A 26 -13.18 4.17 -7.83
N VAL A 27 -12.71 3.83 -6.62
CA VAL A 27 -13.17 4.46 -5.38
C VAL A 27 -12.86 5.96 -5.38
N VAL A 28 -11.65 6.35 -5.79
CA VAL A 28 -11.26 7.77 -5.90
C VAL A 28 -12.15 8.49 -6.92
N LEU A 29 -12.36 7.91 -8.10
CA LEU A 29 -13.23 8.49 -9.12
C LEU A 29 -14.68 8.64 -8.64
N MET A 30 -15.22 7.67 -7.93
CA MET A 30 -16.56 7.76 -7.33
C MET A 30 -16.63 8.86 -6.27
N CYS A 31 -15.62 8.96 -5.41
CA CYS A 31 -15.55 10.01 -4.39
C CYS A 31 -15.46 11.40 -5.03
N ASP A 32 -14.63 11.57 -6.07
CA ASP A 32 -14.50 12.84 -6.78
C ASP A 32 -15.78 13.19 -7.55
N MET A 33 -16.41 12.23 -8.24
CA MET A 33 -17.70 12.45 -8.90
C MET A 33 -18.79 12.87 -7.91
N PHE A 34 -18.85 12.23 -6.73
CA PHE A 34 -19.76 12.60 -5.66
C PHE A 34 -19.47 14.00 -5.12
N ARG A 35 -18.19 14.35 -4.90
CA ARG A 35 -17.78 15.71 -4.49
C ARG A 35 -18.17 16.77 -5.52
N TYR A 36 -17.90 16.52 -6.80
CA TYR A 36 -18.32 17.42 -7.90
C TYR A 36 -19.84 17.55 -7.95
N SER A 37 -20.59 16.46 -7.78
CA SER A 37 -22.05 16.48 -7.72
C SER A 37 -22.60 17.30 -6.55
N LEU A 38 -21.97 17.23 -5.38
CA LEU A 38 -22.37 18.06 -4.23
C LEU A 38 -22.06 19.55 -4.43
N ILE A 39 -20.89 19.88 -4.99
CA ILE A 39 -20.45 21.27 -5.19
C ILE A 39 -21.22 21.95 -6.32
N PHE A 40 -21.43 21.26 -7.46
CA PHE A 40 -22.07 21.84 -8.66
C PHE A 40 -23.57 21.48 -8.78
N GLY A 41 -24.03 20.38 -8.18
CA GLY A 41 -25.44 19.96 -8.18
C GLY A 41 -26.31 20.64 -7.12
N GLY A 42 -25.71 21.27 -6.10
CA GLY A 42 -26.42 21.99 -5.04
C GLY A 42 -27.11 23.30 -5.48
N GLY A 43 -26.87 23.77 -6.71
CA GLY A 43 -27.35 25.07 -7.21
C GLY A 43 -28.81 25.13 -7.70
N ARG A 44 -29.54 24.00 -7.80
CA ARG A 44 -30.87 23.96 -8.47
C ARG A 44 -32.09 23.61 -7.63
N ARG A 45 -32.00 23.43 -6.31
CA ARG A 45 -33.17 23.06 -5.47
C ARG A 45 -33.47 23.98 -4.27
N ARG A 46 -33.10 25.26 -4.32
CA ARG A 46 -33.64 26.24 -3.35
C ARG A 46 -34.93 26.87 -3.87
N ARG A 47 -36.03 26.12 -3.95
CA ARG A 47 -37.39 26.70 -4.11
C ARG A 47 -38.54 25.72 -3.84
N SER A 48 -38.63 25.19 -2.62
CA SER A 48 -39.92 24.96 -1.92
C SER A 48 -39.61 24.40 -0.52
N SER A 49 -39.74 25.22 0.51
CA SER A 49 -40.85 25.18 1.46
C SER A 49 -40.78 24.00 2.45
N ARG A 50 -40.53 24.38 3.71
CA ARG A 50 -40.91 23.72 4.97
C ARG A 50 -40.18 22.44 5.38
N GLY A 51 -39.25 22.63 6.32
CA GLY A 51 -39.03 21.71 7.45
C GLY A 51 -37.93 20.66 7.25
N GLY A 52 -36.65 21.05 7.39
CA GLY A 52 -35.56 20.06 7.40
C GLY A 52 -34.15 20.61 7.31
N SER A 53 -33.87 21.84 7.79
CA SER A 53 -32.58 22.50 7.52
C SER A 53 -31.38 21.90 8.27
N GLY A 54 -31.59 21.13 9.35
CA GLY A 54 -30.50 20.50 10.10
C GLY A 54 -30.00 19.20 9.47
N ALA A 55 -30.91 18.33 9.04
CA ALA A 55 -30.56 17.01 8.53
C ALA A 55 -29.79 17.08 7.19
N GLU A 56 -30.21 17.93 6.26
CA GLU A 56 -29.53 18.07 4.95
C GLU A 56 -28.09 18.57 5.06
N ILE A 57 -27.83 19.53 5.97
CA ILE A 57 -26.48 20.05 6.21
C ILE A 57 -25.60 18.97 6.86
N VAL A 58 -26.15 18.21 7.82
CA VAL A 58 -25.44 17.09 8.45
C VAL A 58 -25.10 16.02 7.42
N PHE A 59 -26.03 15.62 6.55
CA PHE A 59 -25.76 14.65 5.47
C PHE A 59 -24.69 15.14 4.49
N LEU A 60 -24.67 16.43 4.15
CA LEU A 60 -23.67 17.00 3.24
C LEU A 60 -22.28 17.04 3.88
N VAL A 61 -22.19 17.44 5.16
CA VAL A 61 -20.92 17.44 5.91
C VAL A 61 -20.40 16.02 6.10
N VAL A 62 -21.25 15.06 6.47
CA VAL A 62 -20.87 13.65 6.62
C VAL A 62 -20.44 13.07 5.27
N GLY A 63 -21.16 13.36 4.19
CA GLY A 63 -20.80 12.92 2.84
C GLY A 63 -19.46 13.46 2.35
N LEU A 64 -19.17 14.75 2.59
CA LEU A 64 -17.89 15.36 2.26
C LEU A 64 -16.75 14.76 3.10
N PHE A 65 -16.99 14.53 4.38
CA PHE A 65 -16.03 13.91 5.28
C PHE A 65 -15.67 12.49 4.84
N LEU A 66 -16.67 11.67 4.49
CA LEU A 66 -16.46 10.32 3.96
C LEU A 66 -15.75 10.33 2.60
N ALA A 67 -16.06 11.28 1.71
CA ALA A 67 -15.41 11.39 0.41
C ALA A 67 -13.91 11.71 0.49
N ILE A 68 -13.46 12.37 1.57
CA ILE A 68 -12.04 12.62 1.83
C ILE A 68 -11.38 11.41 2.50
N LEU A 69 -12.08 10.76 3.44
CA LEU A 69 -11.54 9.62 4.19
C LEU A 69 -11.46 8.34 3.38
N ALA A 70 -12.45 8.04 2.53
CA ALA A 70 -12.49 6.84 1.72
C ALA A 70 -11.21 6.61 0.88
N PRO A 71 -10.69 7.59 0.11
CA PRO A 71 -9.45 7.39 -0.65
C PRO A 71 -8.21 7.25 0.25
N LEU A 72 -8.20 7.88 1.43
CA LEU A 72 -7.11 7.72 2.40
C LEU A 72 -7.08 6.28 2.94
N PHE A 73 -8.23 5.76 3.36
CA PHE A 73 -8.36 4.38 3.81
C PHE A 73 -8.01 3.38 2.71
N ALA A 74 -8.44 3.62 1.47
CA ALA A 74 -8.12 2.77 0.34
C ALA A 74 -6.60 2.66 0.09
N ARG A 75 -5.87 3.78 0.20
CA ARG A 75 -4.39 3.80 0.10
C ARG A 75 -3.71 3.06 1.25
N ILE A 76 -4.19 3.26 2.49
CA ILE A 76 -3.64 2.56 3.65
C ILE A 76 -3.84 1.04 3.51
N LEU A 77 -5.03 0.62 3.07
CA LEU A 77 -5.33 -0.78 2.81
C LEU A 77 -4.41 -1.34 1.73
N GLN A 78 -4.19 -0.62 0.64
CA GLN A 78 -3.26 -1.02 -0.42
C GLN A 78 -1.83 -1.27 0.12
N LEU A 79 -1.31 -0.34 0.94
CA LEU A 79 0.01 -0.49 1.56
C LEU A 79 0.06 -1.67 2.54
N ALA A 80 -1.00 -1.88 3.31
CA ALA A 80 -1.09 -3.03 4.22
C ALA A 80 -1.08 -4.37 3.46
N VAL A 81 -1.82 -4.45 2.35
CA VAL A 81 -1.87 -5.66 1.52
C VAL A 81 -0.53 -5.91 0.82
N SER A 82 0.16 -4.86 0.36
CA SER A 82 1.51 -4.99 -0.20
C SER A 82 2.48 -5.67 0.77
N ARG A 83 2.43 -5.30 2.06
CA ARG A 83 3.25 -5.95 3.10
C ARG A 83 2.87 -7.41 3.33
N GLN A 84 1.58 -7.72 3.29
CA GLN A 84 1.12 -9.11 3.43
C GLN A 84 1.59 -10.00 2.28
N ARG A 85 1.69 -9.44 1.06
CA ARG A 85 2.22 -10.15 -0.12
C ARG A 85 3.69 -10.51 0.03
N GLU A 86 4.50 -9.62 0.59
CA GLU A 86 5.92 -9.91 0.89
C GLU A 86 6.07 -11.08 1.89
N TYR A 87 5.27 -11.13 2.96
CA TYR A 87 5.30 -12.26 3.89
C TYR A 87 4.83 -13.57 3.25
N LEU A 88 3.86 -13.48 2.33
CA LEU A 88 3.37 -14.63 1.58
C LEU A 88 4.46 -15.14 0.62
N ALA A 89 5.18 -14.24 -0.05
CA ALA A 89 6.32 -14.58 -0.88
C ALA A 89 7.46 -15.22 -0.07
N ASP A 90 7.76 -14.70 1.12
CA ASP A 90 8.72 -15.31 2.07
C ASP A 90 8.32 -16.75 2.41
N ALA A 91 7.06 -16.98 2.81
CA ALA A 91 6.56 -18.31 3.16
C ALA A 91 6.56 -19.28 1.96
N SER A 92 6.16 -18.81 0.78
CA SER A 92 6.20 -19.60 -0.46
C SER A 92 7.64 -19.94 -0.87
N ALA A 93 8.59 -19.02 -0.67
CA ALA A 93 10.00 -19.26 -0.94
C ALA A 93 10.55 -20.36 -0.03
N VAL A 94 10.20 -20.35 1.27
CA VAL A 94 10.54 -21.42 2.21
C VAL A 94 9.91 -22.74 1.79
N LYS A 95 8.66 -22.75 1.34
CA LYS A 95 8.00 -23.96 0.84
C LYS A 95 8.71 -24.55 -0.39
N LEU A 96 9.24 -23.70 -1.27
CA LEU A 96 9.99 -24.12 -2.46
C LEU A 96 11.40 -24.62 -2.13
N THR A 97 12.14 -23.91 -1.27
CA THR A 97 13.54 -24.27 -0.95
C THR A 97 13.67 -25.28 0.19
N ARG A 98 12.63 -25.42 1.02
CA ARG A 98 12.63 -26.14 2.30
C ARG A 98 13.77 -25.70 3.23
N TYR A 99 14.25 -24.46 3.07
CA TYR A 99 15.39 -23.94 3.80
C TYR A 99 15.18 -22.48 4.23
N PRO A 100 14.51 -22.25 5.37
CA PRO A 100 14.18 -20.91 5.85
C PRO A 100 15.41 -20.07 6.22
N GLU A 101 16.44 -20.69 6.82
CA GLU A 101 17.66 -19.99 7.22
C GLU A 101 18.44 -19.41 6.03
N GLY A 102 18.33 -20.01 4.85
CA GLY A 102 18.96 -19.47 3.63
C GLY A 102 18.43 -18.09 3.27
N LEU A 103 17.13 -17.88 3.39
CA LEU A 103 16.50 -16.58 3.12
C LEU A 103 16.78 -15.59 4.25
N ALA A 104 16.70 -16.03 5.51
CA ALA A 104 16.99 -15.20 6.68
C ALA A 104 18.45 -14.69 6.67
N SER A 105 19.41 -15.55 6.34
CA SER A 105 20.83 -15.19 6.21
C SER A 105 21.07 -14.20 5.07
N ALA A 106 20.42 -14.40 3.92
CA ALA A 106 20.50 -13.48 2.80
C ALA A 106 19.97 -12.09 3.18
N LEU A 107 18.79 -12.01 3.82
CA LEU A 107 18.22 -10.77 4.31
C LEU A 107 19.12 -10.07 5.35
N LYS A 108 19.71 -10.85 6.26
CA LYS A 108 20.68 -10.33 7.24
C LYS A 108 21.90 -9.70 6.52
N LYS A 109 22.44 -10.38 5.51
CA LYS A 109 23.57 -9.87 4.72
C LYS A 109 23.21 -8.57 3.99
N ILE A 110 22.04 -8.51 3.35
CA ILE A 110 21.58 -7.30 2.64
C ILE A 110 21.32 -6.14 3.61
N SER A 111 20.74 -6.41 4.80
CA SER A 111 20.52 -5.38 5.82
C SER A 111 21.81 -4.78 6.39
N GLY A 112 22.92 -5.52 6.31
CA GLY A 112 24.23 -5.08 6.75
C GLY A 112 24.97 -4.22 5.72
N ASP A 113 24.49 -4.18 4.48
CA ASP A 113 25.09 -3.36 3.44
C ASP A 113 24.81 -1.88 3.70
N LYS A 114 25.87 -1.08 3.79
CA LYS A 114 25.82 0.37 4.06
C LYS A 114 26.06 1.20 2.82
N GLU A 115 26.48 0.59 1.72
CA GLU A 115 26.73 1.35 0.49
C GLU A 115 25.44 1.97 -0.02
N VAL A 116 25.56 3.23 -0.44
CA VAL A 116 24.51 3.95 -1.13
C VAL A 116 24.87 3.88 -2.60
N LEU A 117 24.03 3.23 -3.39
CA LEU A 117 24.26 3.09 -4.82
C LEU A 117 24.25 4.49 -5.47
N GLU A 118 25.40 4.94 -5.99
CA GLU A 118 25.54 6.25 -6.63
C GLU A 118 24.65 6.42 -7.86
N ALA A 119 24.32 5.33 -8.55
CA ALA A 119 23.46 5.30 -9.73
C ALA A 119 21.95 5.12 -9.42
N ALA A 120 21.57 4.95 -8.15
CA ALA A 120 20.19 4.71 -7.78
C ALA A 120 19.39 6.02 -7.73
N ASN A 121 18.41 6.15 -8.62
CA ASN A 121 17.46 7.26 -8.65
C ASN A 121 16.10 6.82 -8.07
N ARG A 122 15.27 7.75 -7.62
CA ARG A 122 13.90 7.45 -7.14
C ARG A 122 13.08 6.68 -8.18
N ALA A 123 13.33 6.92 -9.47
CA ALA A 123 12.67 6.22 -10.56
C ALA A 123 13.04 4.73 -10.64
N THR A 124 14.28 4.34 -10.29
CA THR A 124 14.73 2.94 -10.36
C THR A 124 14.62 2.22 -9.01
N GLN A 125 14.29 2.93 -7.94
CA GLN A 125 14.23 2.42 -6.57
C GLN A 125 13.35 1.17 -6.40
N HIS A 126 12.29 1.04 -7.19
CA HIS A 126 11.35 -0.09 -7.14
C HIS A 126 11.87 -1.38 -7.81
N LEU A 127 12.99 -1.30 -8.54
CA LEU A 127 13.63 -2.45 -9.20
C LEU A 127 14.65 -3.16 -8.29
N TYR A 128 14.99 -2.56 -7.14
CA TYR A 128 15.99 -3.09 -6.22
C TYR A 128 15.34 -3.93 -5.11
N ILE A 129 16.03 -5.00 -4.71
CA ILE A 129 15.63 -5.91 -3.63
C ILE A 129 15.49 -5.18 -2.28
N VAL A 130 16.33 -4.17 -2.06
CA VAL A 130 16.26 -3.27 -0.91
C VAL A 130 16.38 -1.85 -1.40
N ASN A 131 15.62 -0.94 -0.77
CA ASN A 131 15.59 0.45 -1.13
C ASN A 131 17.00 1.07 -1.04
N PRO A 132 17.60 1.52 -2.16
CA PRO A 132 18.93 2.12 -2.15
C PRO A 132 18.96 3.51 -1.50
N ILE A 133 17.81 4.19 -1.41
CA ILE A 133 17.70 5.55 -0.85
C ILE A 133 17.35 5.45 0.64
N LYS A 134 18.38 5.20 1.45
CA LYS A 134 18.27 4.99 2.92
C LYS A 134 17.89 6.25 3.72
N SER A 135 17.90 7.44 3.11
CA SER A 135 17.62 8.74 3.75
C SER A 135 16.19 8.85 4.32
N PHE A 136 15.22 8.15 3.74
CA PHE A 136 13.81 8.26 4.14
C PHE A 136 13.37 7.21 5.19
N GLU A 137 14.19 6.19 5.46
CA GLU A 137 13.79 5.05 6.30
C GLU A 137 13.76 5.37 7.80
N LYS A 138 14.67 6.17 8.34
CA LYS A 138 14.74 6.38 9.81
C LYS A 138 13.51 7.08 10.42
N ARG A 139 12.69 7.78 9.63
CA ARG A 139 11.53 8.54 10.13
C ARG A 139 10.16 8.05 9.65
N ALA A 140 10.10 7.16 8.64
CA ALA A 140 8.85 6.69 8.02
C ALA A 140 8.60 5.17 8.15
N GLN A 141 9.34 4.51 9.05
CA GLN A 141 9.51 3.05 9.12
C GLN A 141 8.22 2.21 9.32
N SER A 142 7.12 2.77 9.81
CA SER A 142 5.95 1.96 10.19
C SER A 142 4.72 2.11 9.29
N MET A 143 4.47 3.29 8.70
CA MET A 143 3.17 3.57 8.07
C MET A 143 3.22 3.73 6.55
N PHE A 144 4.38 4.06 5.97
CA PHE A 144 4.50 4.33 4.53
C PHE A 144 5.59 3.50 3.82
N SER A 145 6.23 2.57 4.53
CA SER A 145 7.17 1.64 3.89
C SER A 145 6.41 0.65 3.01
N THR A 146 6.79 0.58 1.73
CA THR A 146 6.23 -0.37 0.75
C THR A 146 6.65 -1.82 1.02
N HIS A 147 7.73 -2.01 1.79
CA HIS A 147 8.21 -3.32 2.25
C HIS A 147 8.15 -3.42 3.78
N PRO A 148 7.85 -4.63 4.31
CA PRO A 148 7.89 -4.85 5.74
C PRO A 148 9.33 -4.77 6.26
N PRO A 149 9.52 -4.38 7.54
CA PRO A 149 10.85 -4.24 8.12
C PRO A 149 11.61 -5.58 8.08
N ILE A 150 12.87 -5.54 7.62
CA ILE A 150 13.70 -6.74 7.43
C ILE A 150 13.83 -7.56 8.71
N GLY A 151 13.96 -6.90 9.88
CA GLY A 151 14.06 -7.58 11.17
C GLY A 151 12.84 -8.46 11.48
N GLU A 152 11.63 -8.02 11.09
CA GLU A 152 10.41 -8.80 11.31
C GLU A 152 10.33 -9.98 10.34
N ARG A 153 10.74 -9.80 9.08
CA ARG A 153 10.86 -10.90 8.10
C ARG A 153 11.81 -11.99 8.60
N ILE A 154 13.00 -11.60 9.08
CA ILE A 154 14.00 -12.53 9.65
C ILE A 154 13.40 -13.28 10.85
N LYS A 155 12.71 -12.57 11.75
CA LYS A 155 12.07 -13.20 12.93
C LYS A 155 11.04 -14.25 12.51
N ARG A 156 10.19 -13.95 11.52
CA ARG A 156 9.18 -14.90 11.01
C ARG A 156 9.83 -16.10 10.32
N LEU A 157 10.84 -15.87 9.48
CA LEU A 157 11.53 -16.95 8.77
C LEU A 157 12.24 -17.91 9.72
N ARG A 158 12.86 -17.41 10.80
CA ARG A 158 13.50 -18.27 11.81
C ARG A 158 12.53 -19.00 12.73
N ALA A 159 11.25 -18.63 12.71
CA ALA A 159 10.20 -19.30 13.45
C ALA A 159 9.48 -20.39 12.61
N MET A 160 9.84 -20.55 11.34
CA MET A 160 9.35 -21.60 10.43
C MET A 160 10.27 -22.82 10.47
#